data_AF-A0A6I4YGR1-F1
#
_entry.id   AF-A0A6I4YGR1-F1
#
_cell.length_a   1.000
_cell.length_b   1.000
_cell.length_c   1.000
_cell.angle_alpha   90.00
_cell.angle_beta   90.00
_cell.angle_gamma   90.00
#
_symmetry.space_group_name_H-M   'P 1'
#
loop_
_entity.id
_entity.type
_entity.pdbx_description
1 polymer ?
#
loop_
_entity_poly.entity_id
_entity_poly.type
_entity_poly.pdbx_seq_one_letter_code
_entity_poly.pdbx_strand_id
1 'polypeptide(L)'
;MIIAAEVKRDEQGYWTHPALVRSGCETSAELSYWLRTHKLQCFVMTMRDEAPEAFAAGFTDEAPDARGWIPEPPDDDGWFLGSVHDTGDGPVCYWFRHTTKS
;
A
#
# COMPACT_ATOMS: atom_id res chain seq x y z
N MET A 1 11.68 -12.73 8.49
CA MET A 1 11.28 -12.60 7.08
C MET A 1 9.85 -12.10 7.06
N ILE A 2 9.54 -11.07 6.28
CA ILE A 2 8.20 -10.49 6.18
C ILE A 2 7.49 -11.18 5.04
N ILE A 3 6.38 -11.85 5.30
CA ILE A 3 5.60 -12.59 4.29
C ILE A 3 4.21 -11.95 4.16
N ALA A 4 3.48 -12.32 3.11
CA ALA A 4 2.09 -11.91 2.93
C ALA A 4 1.26 -12.17 4.20
N ALA A 5 0.41 -11.20 4.54
CA ALA A 5 -0.55 -11.30 5.62
C ALA A 5 -1.99 -11.33 5.07
N GLU A 6 -2.91 -11.87 5.87
CA GLU A 6 -4.34 -11.79 5.55
C GLU A 6 -4.77 -10.32 5.49
N VAL A 7 -5.30 -9.90 4.34
CA VAL A 7 -5.73 -8.52 4.10
C VAL A 7 -7.17 -8.37 4.61
N LYS A 8 -7.36 -7.53 5.62
CA LYS A 8 -8.68 -7.19 6.18
C LYS A 8 -8.87 -5.68 6.09
N ARG A 9 -9.43 -5.22 4.96
CA ARG A 9 -9.73 -3.79 4.79
C ARG A 9 -10.73 -3.34 5.84
N ASP A 10 -10.53 -2.14 6.37
CA ASP A 10 -11.50 -1.48 7.23
C ASP A 10 -12.69 -0.92 6.42
N GLU A 11 -13.59 -0.23 7.11
CA GLU A 11 -14.80 0.34 6.50
C GLU A 11 -14.49 1.40 5.43
N GLN A 12 -13.29 1.98 5.42
CA GLN A 12 -12.83 2.96 4.43
C GLN A 12 -11.99 2.31 3.32
N GLY A 13 -11.84 0.98 3.35
CA GLY A 13 -11.04 0.26 2.36
C GLY A 13 -9.55 0.28 2.66
N TYR A 14 -9.10 0.78 3.81
CA TYR A 14 -7.69 0.85 4.17
C TYR A 14 -7.22 -0.38 4.93
N TRP A 15 -5.93 -0.64 4.84
CA TRP A 15 -5.27 -1.69 5.60
C TRP A 15 -3.76 -1.51 5.55
N THR A 16 -3.08 -1.80 6.64
CA THR A 16 -1.62 -1.73 6.70
C THR A 16 -1.07 -3.07 7.18
N HIS A 17 -0.03 -3.56 6.49
CA HIS A 17 0.62 -4.81 6.84
C HIS A 17 1.11 -4.76 8.30
N PRO A 18 0.85 -5.78 9.15
CA PRO A 18 1.18 -5.73 10.57
C PRO A 18 2.67 -5.48 10.87
N ALA A 19 3.57 -5.93 9.99
CA ALA A 19 5.00 -5.64 10.11
C ALA A 19 5.35 -4.17 9.86
N LEU A 20 4.63 -3.49 8.97
CA LEU A 20 4.79 -2.05 8.72
C LEU A 20 4.16 -1.24 9.87
N VAL A 21 3.03 -1.66 10.41
CA VAL A 21 2.48 -1.05 11.64
C VAL A 21 3.48 -1.13 12.79
N ARG A 22 4.05 -2.33 13.04
CA ARG A 22 5.04 -2.54 14.10
C ARG A 22 6.37 -1.84 13.87
N SER A 23 6.69 -1.45 12.64
CA SER A 23 7.94 -0.74 12.36
C SER A 23 7.91 0.69 12.88
N GLY A 24 6.70 1.27 13.03
CA GLY A 24 6.54 2.66 13.46
C GLY A 24 7.17 3.66 12.49
N CYS A 25 7.28 3.32 11.21
CA CYS A 25 7.82 4.25 10.21
C CYS A 25 6.81 5.37 9.96
N GLU A 26 7.22 6.61 10.20
CA GLU A 26 6.39 7.81 9.98
C GLU A 26 6.91 8.61 8.79
N THR A 27 8.17 8.40 8.40
CA THR A 27 8.83 9.11 7.30
C THR A 27 9.26 8.19 6.17
N SER A 28 9.43 8.76 4.98
CA SER A 28 9.97 8.06 3.81
C SER A 28 11.40 7.53 4.04
N ALA A 29 12.20 8.22 4.84
CA ALA A 29 13.56 7.80 5.21
C ALA A 29 13.55 6.54 6.10
N GLU A 30 12.67 6.50 7.10
CA GLU A 30 12.48 5.33 7.97
C GLU A 30 11.94 4.14 7.18
N LEU A 31 10.92 4.37 6.34
CA LEU A 31 10.39 3.32 5.47
C LEU A 31 11.48 2.75 4.57
N SER A 32 12.28 3.61 3.94
CA SER A 32 13.38 3.19 3.07
C SER A 32 14.43 2.37 3.82
N TYR A 33 14.77 2.76 5.06
CA TYR A 33 15.69 2.00 5.91
C TYR A 33 15.11 0.64 6.32
N TRP A 34 13.84 0.60 6.68
CA TRP A 34 13.13 -0.61 7.06
C TRP A 34 13.04 -1.61 5.90
N LEU A 35 12.67 -1.16 4.70
CA LEU A 35 12.63 -1.98 3.50
C LEU A 35 14.00 -2.62 3.20
N ARG A 36 15.08 -1.84 3.28
CA ARG A 36 16.46 -2.37 3.10
C ARG A 36 16.82 -3.41 4.16
N THR A 37 16.49 -3.14 5.42
CA THR A 37 16.77 -4.04 6.55
C THR A 37 16.07 -5.39 6.37
N HIS A 38 14.87 -5.37 5.81
CA HIS A 38 14.07 -6.57 5.58
C HIS A 38 14.20 -7.17 4.18
N LYS A 39 15.09 -6.62 3.33
CA LYS A 39 15.30 -7.06 1.94
C LYS A 39 14.00 -7.06 1.13
N LEU A 40 13.31 -5.93 1.19
CA LEU A 40 12.08 -5.70 0.47
C LEU A 40 12.29 -4.62 -0.59
N GLN A 41 11.66 -4.83 -1.75
CA GLN A 41 11.32 -3.78 -2.71
C GLN A 41 9.91 -3.29 -2.42
N CYS A 42 9.67 -2.01 -2.68
CA CYS A 42 8.35 -1.39 -2.60
C CYS A 42 7.99 -0.79 -3.95
N PHE A 43 6.78 -1.08 -4.43
CA PHE A 43 6.16 -0.40 -5.56
C PHE A 43 4.95 0.38 -5.06
N VAL A 44 4.79 1.61 -5.53
CA VAL A 44 3.71 2.51 -5.09
C VAL A 44 2.76 2.73 -6.26
N MET A 45 1.48 2.49 -6.01
CA MET A 45 0.39 2.77 -6.95
C MET A 45 -0.53 3.81 -6.33
N THR A 46 -1.14 4.65 -7.15
CA THR A 46 -2.14 5.61 -6.69
C THR A 46 -3.50 5.19 -7.22
N MET A 47 -4.55 5.35 -6.40
CA MET A 47 -5.91 5.10 -6.85
C MET A 47 -6.30 6.02 -8.01
N ARG A 48 -5.73 7.23 -8.06
CA ARG A 48 -5.95 8.21 -9.12
C ARG A 48 -5.54 7.67 -10.50
N ASP A 49 -4.43 6.95 -10.56
CA ASP A 49 -3.93 6.39 -11.82
C ASP A 49 -4.62 5.07 -12.17
N GLU A 50 -4.89 4.23 -11.17
CA GLU A 50 -5.39 2.86 -11.36
C GLU A 50 -6.92 2.76 -11.45
N ALA A 51 -7.63 3.67 -10.81
CA ALA A 51 -9.09 3.67 -10.74
C ALA A 51 -9.62 5.13 -10.80
N PRO A 52 -9.35 5.87 -11.89
CA PRO A 52 -9.65 7.30 -11.98
C PRO A 52 -11.15 7.60 -11.81
N GLU A 53 -12.05 6.73 -12.29
CA GLU A 53 -13.49 6.89 -12.12
C GLU A 53 -13.92 6.72 -10.66
N ALA A 54 -13.37 5.72 -9.97
CA ALA A 54 -13.63 5.50 -8.55
C ALA A 54 -13.04 6.62 -7.70
N PHE A 55 -11.85 7.10 -8.08
CA PHE A 55 -11.18 8.23 -7.44
C PHE A 55 -12.01 9.51 -7.56
N ALA A 56 -12.52 9.81 -8.76
CA ALA A 56 -13.38 10.96 -9.00
C ALA A 56 -14.74 10.82 -8.29
N ALA A 57 -15.32 9.62 -8.24
CA ALA A 57 -16.58 9.36 -7.55
C ALA A 57 -16.47 9.53 -6.02
N GLY A 58 -15.30 9.23 -5.44
CA GLY A 58 -15.00 9.46 -4.02
C GLY A 58 -14.68 10.92 -3.68
N PHE A 59 -14.51 11.80 -4.67
CA PHE A 59 -14.23 13.22 -4.49
C PHE A 59 -15.52 13.99 -4.13
N THR A 60 -16.02 13.73 -2.93
CA THR A 60 -17.22 14.37 -2.36
C THR A 60 -16.82 15.25 -1.16
N ASP A 61 -17.79 15.81 -0.43
CA ASP A 61 -17.53 16.49 0.85
C ASP A 61 -17.06 15.51 1.97
N GLU A 62 -17.10 14.19 1.71
CA GLU A 62 -16.54 13.17 2.59
C GLU A 62 -15.04 12.97 2.32
N ALA A 63 -14.29 12.50 3.34
CA ALA A 63 -12.88 12.17 3.16
C ALA A 63 -12.73 11.10 2.06
N PRO A 64 -11.73 11.22 1.17
CA PRO A 64 -11.49 10.22 0.14
C PRO A 64 -11.29 8.86 0.78
N ASP A 65 -11.84 7.80 0.19
CA ASP A 65 -11.72 6.42 0.68
C ASP A 65 -11.25 5.47 -0.43
N ALA A 66 -10.86 4.26 -0.05
CA ALA A 66 -10.36 3.23 -0.96
C ALA A 66 -11.33 2.06 -1.18
N ARG A 67 -12.61 2.18 -0.78
CA ARG A 67 -13.58 1.07 -0.80
C ARG A 67 -13.83 0.52 -2.20
N GLY A 68 -13.86 1.41 -3.19
CA GLY A 68 -14.06 1.05 -4.60
C GLY A 68 -12.80 0.57 -5.31
N TRP A 69 -11.64 0.57 -4.65
CA TRP A 69 -10.37 0.24 -5.26
C TRP A 69 -9.88 -1.15 -4.88
N ILE A 70 -9.71 -2.00 -5.89
CA ILE A 70 -9.10 -3.32 -5.78
C ILE A 70 -7.75 -3.25 -6.49
N PRO A 71 -6.66 -2.86 -5.81
CA PRO A 71 -5.35 -2.80 -6.43
C PRO A 71 -4.89 -4.20 -6.81
N GLU A 72 -4.38 -4.34 -8.03
CA GLU A 72 -3.67 -5.52 -8.51
C GLU A 72 -2.16 -5.33 -8.33
N PRO A 73 -1.37 -6.41 -8.18
CA PRO A 73 0.07 -6.31 -8.13
C PRO A 73 0.61 -5.79 -9.48
N PRO A 74 1.77 -5.11 -9.49
CA PRO A 74 2.32 -4.53 -10.71
C PRO A 74 2.77 -5.60 -11.73
N ASP A 75 3.11 -6.80 -11.26
CA ASP A 75 3.44 -7.99 -12.07
C ASP A 75 3.25 -9.28 -11.24
N ASP A 76 3.60 -10.43 -11.80
CA ASP A 76 3.45 -11.76 -11.17
C ASP A 76 4.65 -12.20 -10.30
N ASP A 77 5.66 -11.34 -10.06
CA ASP A 77 6.90 -11.67 -9.33
C ASP A 77 6.74 -11.62 -7.80
N GLY A 78 5.72 -12.29 -7.27
CA GLY A 78 5.60 -12.56 -5.82
C GLY A 78 5.36 -11.33 -4.96
N TRP A 79 4.68 -10.32 -5.51
CA TRP A 79 4.23 -9.16 -4.76
C TRP A 79 3.15 -9.53 -3.74
N PHE A 80 3.20 -8.90 -2.58
CA PHE A 80 2.17 -8.96 -1.55
C PHE A 80 1.86 -7.57 -1.02
N LEU A 81 0.62 -7.39 -0.55
CA LEU A 81 0.15 -6.09 -0.14
C LEU A 81 0.90 -5.61 1.11
N GLY A 82 1.47 -4.41 1.02
CA GLY A 82 2.16 -3.71 2.10
C GLY A 82 1.24 -2.75 2.84
N SER A 83 0.47 -1.94 2.12
CA SER A 83 -0.58 -1.11 2.70
C SER A 83 -1.49 -0.54 1.62
N VAL A 84 -2.69 -0.13 2.03
CA VAL A 84 -3.49 0.88 1.36
C VAL A 84 -3.92 1.88 2.41
N HIS A 85 -3.60 3.14 2.17
CA HIS A 85 -3.78 4.22 3.13
C HIS A 85 -4.00 5.53 2.38
N ASP A 86 -4.61 6.49 3.05
CA ASP A 86 -4.69 7.86 2.57
C ASP A 86 -3.36 8.59 2.77
N THR A 87 -3.04 9.49 1.84
CA THR A 87 -1.91 10.43 1.96
C THR A 87 -2.35 11.89 2.07
N GLY A 88 -3.67 12.16 2.06
CA GLY A 88 -4.25 13.49 1.96
C GLY A 88 -4.43 13.96 0.51
N ASP A 89 -3.64 13.43 -0.43
CA ASP A 89 -3.83 13.62 -1.88
C ASP A 89 -4.66 12.48 -2.52
N GLY A 90 -5.10 11.55 -1.68
CA GLY A 90 -5.88 10.38 -2.05
C GLY A 90 -5.25 9.05 -1.63
N PRO A 91 -5.97 7.94 -1.83
CA PRO A 91 -5.47 6.62 -1.49
C PRO A 91 -4.28 6.20 -2.35
N VAL A 92 -3.29 5.60 -1.69
CA VAL A 92 -2.14 4.94 -2.32
C VAL A 92 -2.04 3.49 -1.84
N CYS A 93 -1.40 2.66 -2.65
CA CYS A 93 -1.15 1.26 -2.37
C CYS A 93 0.35 0.99 -2.41
N TYR A 94 0.88 0.36 -1.38
CA TYR A 94 2.23 -0.18 -1.35
C TYR A 94 2.17 -1.68 -1.62
N TRP A 95 2.93 -2.12 -2.61
CA TRP A 95 3.23 -3.52 -2.87
C TRP A 95 4.65 -3.81 -2.41
N PHE A 96 4.83 -4.92 -1.71
CA PHE A 96 6.15 -5.40 -1.29
C PHE A 96 6.51 -6.69 -2.00
N ARG A 97 7.78 -6.86 -2.36
CA ARG A 97 8.34 -8.16 -2.72
C ARG A 97 9.72 -8.32 -2.13
N HIS A 98 10.17 -9.56 -1.96
CA HIS A 98 11.53 -9.81 -1.52
C HIS A 98 12.54 -9.48 -2.62
N THR A 99 13.67 -8.87 -2.25
CA THR A 99 14.82 -8.83 -3.14
C THR A 99 15.46 -10.22 -3.17
N THR A 100 15.39 -10.88 -4.32
CA THR A 100 16.27 -12.02 -4.59
C THR A 100 17.70 -11.51 -4.58
N LYS A 101 18.59 -12.15 -3.81
CA LYS A 101 20.03 -11.87 -3.92
C LYS A 101 20.44 -12.20 -5.36
N SER A 102 20.78 -11.17 -6.13
CA SER A 102 21.65 -11.32 -7.30
C SER A 102 23.04 -11.79 -6.86
#